data_AF-A0A2R7LUI9-F1
#
_entry.id   AF-A0A2R7LUI9-F1
#
_cell.length_a   1.000
_cell.length_b   1.000
_cell.length_c   1.000
_cell.angle_alpha   90.00
_cell.angle_beta   90.00
_cell.angle_gamma   90.00
#
_symmetry.space_group_name_H-M   'P 1'
#
loop_
_entity.id
_entity.type
_entity.pdbx_description
1 polymer ?
#
loop_
_entity_poly.entity_id
_entity_poly.type
_entity_poly.pdbx_seq_one_letter_code
_entity_poly.pdbx_strand_id
1 'polypeptide(L)'
;MKTKFNPLLFLLFLLSWFANAQQLTQASFDAIDLNYPGLEKVRTLVSSKNYETAATELLRYFKERKNIKHPDYNVTDRANYFGKPLDKAVME
;
A
#
# COMPACT_ATOMS: atom_id res chain seq x y z
N MET A 1 43.70 3.17 20.12
CA MET A 1 43.01 2.43 19.04
C MET A 1 42.71 3.43 17.93
N LYS A 2 43.39 3.37 16.77
CA LYS A 2 43.16 4.31 15.66
C LYS A 2 42.00 3.80 14.82
N THR A 3 40.83 4.40 14.93
CA THR A 3 39.69 4.10 14.05
C THR A 3 40.03 4.56 12.63
N LYS A 4 39.98 3.64 11.66
CA LYS A 4 40.22 3.98 10.25
C LYS A 4 38.94 4.62 9.71
N PHE A 5 39.01 5.88 9.29
CA PHE A 5 37.90 6.57 8.63
C PHE A 5 37.60 5.91 7.29
N ASN A 6 36.41 5.32 7.16
CA ASN A 6 35.96 4.68 5.92
C ASN A 6 35.07 5.66 5.14
N PRO A 7 35.59 6.35 4.10
CA PRO A 7 34.85 7.39 3.38
C PRO A 7 33.61 6.84 2.66
N LEU A 8 33.60 5.55 2.31
CA LEU A 8 32.44 4.89 1.70
C LEU A 8 31.24 4.85 2.65
N LEU A 9 31.49 4.57 3.93
CA LEU A 9 30.44 4.49 4.96
C LEU A 9 29.88 5.88 5.26
N PHE A 10 30.73 6.91 5.23
CA PHE A 10 30.33 8.30 5.35
C PHE A 10 29.50 8.76 4.15
N LEU A 11 29.88 8.38 2.93
CA LEU A 11 29.13 8.68 1.71
C LEU A 11 27.74 8.02 1.69
N LEU A 12 27.63 6.76 2.10
CA LEU A 12 26.34 6.06 2.20
C LEU A 12 25.41 6.74 3.21
N PHE A 13 25.96 7.23 4.34
CA PHE A 13 25.19 7.97 5.34
C PHE A 13 24.68 9.31 4.80
N LEU A 14 25.48 10.03 4.00
CA LEU A 14 25.05 11.26 3.33
C LEU A 14 23.95 10.99 2.30
N LEU A 15 24.08 9.92 1.50
CA LEU A 15 23.08 9.53 0.50
C LEU A 15 21.73 9.18 1.12
N SER A 16 21.71 8.54 2.31
CA SER A 16 20.46 8.29 3.03
C SER A 16 19.72 9.56 3.46
N TRP A 17 20.43 10.69 3.59
CA TRP A 17 19.82 11.99 3.92
C TRP A 17 19.12 12.64 2.72
N PHE A 18 19.58 12.33 1.50
CA PHE A 18 18.97 12.80 0.25
C PHE A 18 17.96 11.81 -0.35
N ALA A 19 17.83 10.63 0.25
CA ALA A 19 16.81 9.66 -0.10
C ALA A 19 15.43 10.20 0.32
N ASN A 20 14.83 11.01 -0.56
CA ASN A 20 13.46 11.45 -0.39
C ASN A 20 12.55 10.24 -0.61
N ALA A 21 11.93 9.75 0.46
CA ALA A 21 10.80 8.84 0.34
C ALA A 21 9.72 9.49 -0.52
N GLN A 22 9.01 8.71 -1.34
CA GLN A 22 7.98 9.26 -2.22
C GLN A 22 6.93 10.00 -1.40
N GLN A 23 6.87 11.32 -1.56
CA GLN A 23 5.99 12.17 -0.78
C GLN A 23 4.54 11.96 -1.25
N LEU A 24 3.65 11.67 -0.30
CA LEU A 24 2.23 11.52 -0.57
C LEU A 24 1.63 12.91 -0.85
N THR A 25 1.02 13.04 -2.02
CA THR A 25 0.34 14.26 -2.46
C THR A 25 -1.06 13.91 -2.94
N GLN A 26 -1.86 14.90 -3.30
CA GLN A 26 -3.18 14.66 -3.89
C GLN A 26 -3.08 13.76 -5.14
N ALA A 27 -2.06 13.97 -5.98
CA ALA A 27 -1.82 13.17 -7.18
C ALA A 27 -1.60 11.68 -6.90
N SER A 28 -1.19 11.32 -5.67
CA SER A 28 -1.07 9.92 -5.25
C SER A 28 -2.42 9.19 -5.18
N PHE A 29 -3.54 9.92 -5.16
CA PHE A 29 -4.89 9.37 -5.05
C PHE A 29 -5.71 9.51 -6.34
N ASP A 30 -5.24 10.24 -7.36
CA ASP A 30 -6.01 10.53 -8.58
C ASP A 30 -6.40 9.27 -9.38
N ALA A 31 -5.61 8.21 -9.28
CA ALA A 31 -5.89 6.93 -9.94
C ALA A 31 -7.00 6.10 -9.24
N ILE A 32 -7.50 6.56 -8.08
CA ILE A 32 -8.44 5.81 -7.24
C ILE A 32 -9.78 6.54 -7.23
N ASP A 33 -10.87 5.81 -7.51
CA ASP A 33 -12.21 6.35 -7.28
C ASP A 33 -12.50 6.41 -5.77
N LEU A 34 -12.28 7.59 -5.18
CA LEU A 34 -12.54 7.84 -3.76
C LEU A 34 -14.04 7.88 -3.41
N ASN A 35 -14.95 7.81 -4.39
CA ASN A 35 -16.39 7.69 -4.14
C ASN A 35 -16.84 6.22 -4.04
N TYR A 36 -15.93 5.26 -4.20
CA TYR A 36 -16.24 3.85 -4.06
C TYR A 36 -16.69 3.51 -2.61
N PRO A 37 -17.73 2.66 -2.43
CA PRO A 37 -18.20 2.28 -1.09
C PRO A 37 -17.09 1.71 -0.20
N GLY A 38 -16.98 2.22 1.02
CA GLY A 38 -15.93 1.85 1.97
C GLY A 38 -14.68 2.75 1.93
N LEU A 39 -14.59 3.71 0.99
CA LEU A 39 -13.51 4.70 0.93
C LEU A 39 -13.92 6.09 1.45
N GLU A 40 -15.08 6.23 2.10
CA GLU A 40 -15.62 7.52 2.56
C GLU A 40 -14.66 8.23 3.51
N LYS A 41 -14.00 7.46 4.39
CA LYS A 41 -12.98 7.97 5.31
C LYS A 41 -11.74 8.46 4.58
N VAL A 42 -11.27 7.71 3.59
CA VAL A 42 -10.11 8.08 2.75
C VAL A 42 -10.40 9.37 2.00
N ARG A 43 -11.57 9.48 1.35
CA ARG A 43 -12.02 10.69 0.65
C ARG A 43 -11.99 11.93 1.54
N THR A 44 -12.49 11.80 2.76
CA THR A 44 -12.53 12.89 3.75
C THR A 44 -11.11 13.30 4.16
N LEU A 45 -10.22 12.34 4.38
CA LEU A 45 -8.82 12.58 4.75
C LEU A 45 -8.02 13.24 3.61
N VAL A 46 -8.21 12.79 2.37
CA VAL A 46 -7.61 13.41 1.17
C VAL A 46 -8.09 14.86 1.01
N SER A 47 -9.39 15.11 1.18
CA SER A 47 -9.96 16.47 1.11
C SER A 47 -9.41 17.39 2.21
N SER A 48 -9.07 16.82 3.36
CA SER A 48 -8.44 17.52 4.49
C SER A 48 -6.92 17.63 4.35
N LYS A 49 -6.34 17.21 3.22
CA LYS A 49 -4.89 17.15 2.94
C LYS A 49 -4.09 16.29 3.92
N ASN A 50 -4.75 15.38 4.63
CA ASN A 50 -4.11 14.43 5.56
C ASN A 50 -3.76 13.14 4.81
N TYR A 51 -2.74 13.24 3.94
CA TYR A 51 -2.42 12.17 2.99
C TYR A 51 -1.83 10.92 3.65
N GLU A 52 -1.05 11.05 4.72
CA GLU A 52 -0.48 9.89 5.42
C GLU A 52 -1.57 9.03 6.06
N THR A 53 -2.51 9.68 6.74
CA THR A 53 -3.64 8.97 7.36
C THR A 53 -4.56 8.40 6.27
N ALA A 54 -4.76 9.13 5.17
CA ALA A 54 -5.54 8.64 4.03
C ALA A 54 -4.93 7.36 3.43
N ALA A 55 -3.60 7.33 3.21
CA ALA A 55 -2.90 6.17 2.68
C ALA A 55 -2.97 4.96 3.64
N THR A 56 -2.84 5.21 4.94
CA THR A 56 -2.98 4.17 5.97
C THR A 56 -4.38 3.56 5.95
N GLU A 57 -5.41 4.40 5.85
CA GLU A 57 -6.79 3.94 5.78
C GLU A 57 -7.12 3.21 4.48
N LEU A 58 -6.59 3.69 3.36
CA LEU A 58 -6.71 3.04 2.07
C LEU A 58 -6.09 1.63 2.09
N LEU A 59 -4.90 1.49 2.69
CA LEU A 59 -4.27 0.19 2.86
C LEU A 59 -5.12 -0.73 3.75
N ARG A 60 -5.68 -0.20 4.84
CA ARG A 60 -6.57 -0.96 5.72
C ARG A 60 -7.79 -1.48 4.96
N TYR A 61 -8.43 -0.64 4.16
CA TYR A 61 -9.54 -1.04 3.29
C TYR A 61 -9.15 -2.20 2.36
N PHE A 62 -8.01 -2.12 1.66
CA PHE A 62 -7.57 -3.20 0.76
C PHE A 62 -7.22 -4.50 1.48
N LYS A 63 -6.76 -4.45 2.73
CA LYS A 63 -6.50 -5.63 3.55
C LYS A 63 -7.79 -6.30 4.05
N GLU A 64 -8.81 -5.50 4.35
CA GLU A 64 -10.05 -5.97 4.98
C GLU A 64 -11.18 -6.24 3.98
N ARG A 65 -11.07 -5.78 2.73
CA ARG A 65 -12.08 -6.00 1.70
C ARG A 65 -12.30 -7.50 1.48
N LYS A 66 -13.56 -7.94 1.53
CA LYS A 66 -13.96 -9.36 1.38
C LYS A 66 -14.75 -9.63 0.10
N ASN A 67 -15.12 -8.58 -0.62
CA ASN A 67 -15.95 -8.61 -1.81
C ASN A 67 -15.17 -8.91 -3.10
N ILE A 68 -13.83 -8.81 -3.07
CA ILE A 68 -12.96 -9.13 -4.21
C ILE A 68 -12.10 -10.31 -3.81
N LYS A 69 -12.18 -11.40 -4.58
CA LYS A 69 -11.41 -12.63 -4.33
C LYS A 69 -10.39 -12.81 -5.42
N HIS A 70 -9.15 -13.09 -5.03
CA HIS A 70 -8.08 -13.47 -5.95
C HIS A 70 -7.48 -14.78 -5.46
N PRO A 71 -8.09 -15.92 -5.81
CA PRO A 71 -7.72 -17.24 -5.32
C PRO A 71 -6.25 -17.60 -5.53
N ASP A 72 -5.62 -17.05 -6.57
CA ASP A 72 -4.22 -17.32 -6.90
C ASP A 72 -3.23 -16.53 -6.03
N TYR A 73 -3.65 -15.36 -5.51
CA TYR A 73 -2.76 -14.40 -4.85
C TYR A 73 -3.04 -14.25 -3.35
N ASN A 74 -4.30 -14.32 -2.93
CA ASN A 74 -4.67 -14.22 -1.52
C ASN A 74 -4.45 -15.58 -0.84
N VAL A 75 -3.56 -15.61 0.16
CA VAL A 75 -3.21 -16.83 0.91
C VAL A 75 -4.44 -17.51 1.50
N THR A 76 -5.40 -16.74 2.03
CA THR A 76 -6.64 -17.27 2.60
C THR A 76 -7.55 -17.86 1.52
N ASP A 77 -7.72 -17.16 0.40
CA ASP A 77 -8.54 -17.67 -0.71
C ASP A 77 -7.89 -18.91 -1.33
N ARG A 78 -6.57 -18.90 -1.54
CA ARG A 78 -5.81 -20.04 -2.04
C ARG A 78 -6.04 -21.28 -1.17
N ALA A 79 -5.97 -21.16 0.15
CA ALA A 79 -6.24 -22.29 1.04
C ALA A 79 -7.66 -22.88 0.86
N ASN A 80 -8.64 -22.04 0.53
CA ASN A 80 -10.02 -22.46 0.36
C ASN A 80 -10.30 -23.07 -1.04
N TYR A 81 -9.61 -22.60 -2.07
CA TYR A 81 -9.92 -22.87 -3.47
C TYR A 81 -8.85 -23.67 -4.23
N PHE A 82 -7.64 -23.84 -3.71
CA PHE A 82 -6.56 -24.55 -4.40
C PHE A 82 -6.95 -26.00 -4.73
N GLY A 83 -6.86 -26.35 -6.03
CA GLY A 83 -7.23 -27.68 -6.54
C GLY A 83 -8.74 -27.95 -6.63
N LYS A 84 -9.60 -26.97 -6.29
CA LYS A 84 -11.06 -27.08 -6.45
C LYS A 84 -11.52 -26.27 -7.68
N PRO A 85 -12.58 -26.71 -8.38
CA PRO A 85 -13.19 -25.88 -9.41
C PRO A 85 -13.72 -24.59 -8.76
N LEU A 86 -13.30 -23.44 -9.29
CA LEU A 86 -13.81 -22.14 -8.90
C LEU A 86 -15.20 -21.94 -9.53
N ASP A 87 -16.15 -21.50 -8.72
CA ASP A 87 -17.44 -21.06 -9.24
C ASP A 87 -17.23 -19.79 -10.10
N LYS A 88 -18.05 -19.59 -11.13
CA LYS A 88 -17.97 -18.45 -12.05
C LYS A 88 -18.00 -17.12 -11.31
N ALA A 89 -18.77 -17.03 -10.23
CA ALA A 89 -18.86 -15.84 -9.38
C ALA A 89 -17.57 -15.51 -8.59
N VAL A 90 -16.57 -16.40 -8.57
CA VAL A 90 -15.27 -16.18 -7.93
C VAL A 90 -14.17 -15.87 -8.97
N MET A 91 -14.45 -16.11 -10.26
CA MET A 91 -13.53 -15.88 -11.37
C MET A 91 -13.71 -14.49 -12.02
N GLU A 92 -14.76 -13.76 -11.65
CA GLU A 92 -15.12 -12.42 -12.15
C GLU A 92 -14.76 -11.35 -11.10
#